data_AF-A0AAW9NRM8-F1
#
_entry.id   AF-A0AAW9NRM8-F1
#
_cell.length_a   1.000
_cell.length_b   1.000
_cell.length_c   1.000
_cell.angle_alpha   90.00
_cell.angle_beta   90.00
_cell.angle_gamma   90.00
#
_symmetry.space_group_name_H-M   'P 1'
#
loop_
_entity.id
_entity.type
_entity.pdbx_description
1 polymer ?
#
loop_
_entity_poly.entity_id
_entity_poly.type
_entity_poly.pdbx_seq_one_letter_code
_entity_poly.pdbx_strand_id
1 'polypeptide(L)'
;MGRTYSAQNIASYIVYDLNETSTFVNAQAIQSVLAIVEKMWMKVFGHSAFLEATCDLSNGYIVKEVYDAYVEHGDNHIALPAKEWFLRYGEFQLIQRTYAVPAFSAVEEKIVQSILQNYRRRQLTQVS
;
A
#
# COMPACT_ATOMS: atom_id res chain seq x y z
N MET A 1 1.87 22.57 2.47
CA MET A 1 2.48 21.47 1.70
C MET A 1 2.26 20.21 2.52
N GLY A 2 1.36 19.33 2.08
CA GLY A 2 1.11 18.09 2.79
C GLY A 2 2.18 17.04 2.46
N ARG A 3 2.27 16.02 3.30
CA ARG A 3 3.23 14.93 3.10
C ARG A 3 2.68 13.98 2.04
N THR A 4 3.51 13.70 1.05
CA THR A 4 3.30 12.66 0.03
C THR A 4 4.26 11.52 0.31
N TYR A 5 3.79 10.30 0.14
CA TYR A 5 4.55 9.09 0.45
C TYR A 5 4.70 8.24 -0.81
N SER A 6 5.72 7.39 -0.87
CA SER A 6 5.76 6.38 -1.92
C SER A 6 4.63 5.38 -1.71
N ALA A 7 3.89 5.11 -2.78
CA ALA A 7 2.84 4.13 -2.83
C ALA A 7 3.33 2.74 -2.42
N GLN A 8 4.58 2.40 -2.74
CA GLN A 8 5.19 1.12 -2.35
C GLN A 8 5.42 1.01 -0.84
N ASN A 9 5.80 2.11 -0.19
CA ASN A 9 5.91 2.15 1.27
C ASN A 9 4.55 1.97 1.93
N ILE A 10 3.51 2.62 1.41
CA ILE A 10 2.13 2.46 1.91
C ILE A 10 1.64 1.02 1.66
N ALA A 11 1.85 0.46 0.46
CA ALA A 11 1.49 -0.91 0.12
C ALA A 11 2.18 -1.92 1.05
N SER A 12 3.46 -1.71 1.34
CA SER A 12 4.22 -2.58 2.23
C SER A 12 3.75 -2.50 3.68
N TYR A 13 3.37 -1.32 4.15
CA TYR A 13 2.71 -1.16 5.44
C TYR A 13 1.37 -1.88 5.50
N ILE A 14 0.54 -1.78 4.45
CA ILE A 14 -0.73 -2.49 4.34
C ILE A 14 -0.52 -4.01 4.42
N VAL A 15 0.44 -4.56 3.67
CA VAL A 15 0.78 -5.98 3.70
C VAL A 15 1.24 -6.40 5.10
N TYR A 16 2.12 -5.63 5.73
CA TYR A 16 2.61 -5.91 7.08
C TYR A 16 1.46 -5.99 8.10
N ASP A 17 0.61 -4.96 8.16
CA ASP A 17 -0.49 -4.87 9.13
C ASP A 17 -1.58 -5.94 8.90
N LEU A 18 -1.89 -6.24 7.64
CA LEU A 18 -2.88 -7.29 7.32
C LEU A 18 -2.33 -8.69 7.60
N ASN A 19 -1.02 -8.91 7.41
CA ASN A 19 -0.39 -10.18 7.77
C ASN A 19 -0.27 -10.40 9.27
N GLU A 20 0.04 -9.35 10.06
CA GLU A 20 0.01 -9.44 11.53
C GLU A 20 -1.36 -9.88 12.06
N THR A 21 -2.42 -9.57 11.32
CA THR A 21 -3.78 -9.97 11.68
C THR A 21 -4.30 -11.19 10.92
N SER A 22 -3.41 -11.92 10.24
CA SER A 22 -3.75 -13.13 9.45
C SER A 22 -4.86 -12.89 8.43
N THR A 23 -4.92 -11.68 7.89
CA THR A 23 -5.95 -11.25 6.93
C THR A 23 -5.48 -11.50 5.51
N PHE A 24 -6.34 -12.07 4.67
CA PHE A 24 -5.98 -12.38 3.29
C PHE A 24 -5.80 -11.09 2.45
N VAL A 25 -4.62 -10.99 1.85
CA VAL A 25 -4.18 -9.93 0.94
C VAL A 25 -3.62 -10.51 -0.34
N ASN A 26 -4.11 -10.03 -1.48
CA ASN A 26 -3.58 -10.26 -2.82
C ASN A 26 -3.29 -8.91 -3.54
N ALA A 27 -2.74 -8.96 -4.75
CA ALA A 27 -2.37 -7.74 -5.49
C ALA A 27 -3.58 -6.81 -5.73
N GLN A 28 -4.75 -7.37 -6.04
CA GLN A 28 -5.98 -6.61 -6.28
C GLN A 28 -6.52 -5.95 -5.00
N ALA A 29 -6.43 -6.64 -3.86
CA ALA A 29 -6.80 -6.09 -2.56
C ALA A 29 -5.93 -4.88 -2.21
N ILE A 30 -4.62 -4.96 -2.44
CA ILE A 30 -3.70 -3.83 -2.21
C ILE A 30 -4.14 -2.62 -3.04
N GLN A 31 -4.39 -2.80 -4.34
CA GLN A 31 -4.85 -1.71 -5.22
C GLN A 31 -6.19 -1.12 -4.75
N SER A 32 -7.11 -1.98 -4.29
CA SER A 32 -8.41 -1.54 -3.75
C SER A 32 -8.25 -0.75 -2.46
N VAL A 33 -7.35 -1.14 -1.56
CA VAL A 33 -7.05 -0.40 -0.33
C VAL A 33 -6.37 0.93 -0.66
N LEU A 34 -5.39 0.95 -1.56
CA LEU A 34 -4.75 2.18 -2.04
C LEU A 34 -5.77 3.15 -2.65
N ALA A 35 -6.82 2.66 -3.30
CA ALA A 35 -7.93 3.48 -3.79
C ALA A 35 -8.68 4.22 -2.70
N ILE A 36 -8.95 3.50 -1.62
CA ILE A 36 -9.67 4.05 -0.47
C ILE A 36 -8.77 5.06 0.23
N VAL A 37 -7.48 4.76 0.35
CA VAL A 37 -6.47 5.69 0.89
C VAL A 37 -6.46 6.98 0.06
N GLU A 38 -6.32 6.90 -1.26
CA GLU A 38 -6.30 8.09 -2.13
C GLU A 38 -7.57 8.92 -2.03
N LYS A 39 -8.74 8.27 -2.11
CA LYS A 39 -10.02 8.96 -2.00
C LYS A 39 -10.19 9.65 -0.66
N MET A 40 -9.75 9.02 0.43
CA MET A 40 -9.80 9.63 1.75
C MET A 40 -8.75 10.73 1.93
N TRP A 41 -7.55 10.56 1.37
CA TRP A 41 -6.51 11.59 1.40
C TRP A 41 -6.95 12.85 0.68
N MET A 42 -7.46 12.71 -0.55
CA MET A 42 -8.03 13.81 -1.33
C MET A 42 -9.19 14.49 -0.59
N LYS A 43 -10.02 13.73 0.13
CA LYS A 43 -11.14 14.28 0.91
C LYS A 43 -10.70 15.04 2.17
N VAL A 44 -9.69 14.54 2.88
CA VAL A 44 -9.25 15.09 4.17
C VAL A 44 -8.23 16.20 3.99
N PHE A 45 -7.25 16.01 3.11
CA PHE A 45 -6.12 16.91 2.94
C PHE A 45 -6.15 17.71 1.62
N GLY A 46 -7.01 17.33 0.67
CA GLY A 46 -7.14 18.04 -0.62
C GLY A 46 -6.01 17.78 -1.61
N HIS A 47 -5.14 16.79 -1.34
CA HIS A 47 -4.04 16.39 -2.22
C HIS A 47 -3.86 14.86 -2.21
N SER A 48 -3.11 14.35 -3.18
CA SER A 48 -2.80 12.93 -3.31
C SER A 48 -1.96 12.41 -2.13
N ALA A 49 -2.17 11.16 -1.75
CA ALA A 49 -1.32 10.48 -0.76
C ALA A 49 0.04 10.09 -1.35
N PHE A 50 0.10 9.92 -2.67
CA PHE A 50 1.19 9.25 -3.36
C PHE A 50 2.12 10.23 -4.08
N LEU A 51 3.39 9.86 -4.19
CA LEU A 51 4.36 10.55 -5.03
C LEU A 51 4.21 10.14 -6.50
N GLU A 52 3.81 8.90 -6.72
CA GLU A 52 3.65 8.28 -8.02
C GLU A 52 2.32 8.68 -8.69
N ALA A 53 2.25 8.54 -10.02
CA ALA A 53 1.06 8.87 -10.77
C ALA A 53 -0.06 7.87 -10.47
N THR A 54 -1.17 8.37 -9.93
CA THR A 54 -2.37 7.58 -9.69
C THR A 54 -3.26 7.53 -10.94
N CYS A 55 -3.77 6.34 -11.24
CA CYS A 55 -4.82 6.12 -12.24
C CYS A 55 -6.15 5.81 -11.56
N ASP A 56 -7.25 5.92 -12.28
CA ASP A 56 -8.53 5.42 -11.81
C ASP A 56 -8.57 3.89 -11.80
N LEU A 57 -9.25 3.31 -10.79
CA LEU A 57 -9.42 1.86 -10.62
C LEU A 57 -10.10 1.17 -11.84
N SER A 58 -10.69 1.95 -12.75
CA SER A 58 -11.21 1.48 -14.04
C SER A 58 -10.14 0.85 -14.95
N ASN A 59 -8.87 1.20 -14.77
CA ASN A 59 -7.75 0.60 -15.50
C ASN A 59 -7.23 -0.71 -14.86
N GLY A 60 -7.85 -1.18 -13.77
CA GLY A 60 -7.45 -2.39 -13.05
C GLY A 60 -6.36 -2.19 -12.01
N TYR A 61 -5.72 -1.02 -11.97
CA TYR A 61 -4.73 -0.62 -10.98
C TYR A 61 -4.85 0.89 -10.68
N ILE A 62 -4.39 1.30 -9.49
CA ILE A 62 -4.27 2.71 -9.12
C ILE A 62 -2.84 3.17 -9.22
N VAL A 63 -1.91 2.40 -8.67
CA VAL A 63 -0.48 2.68 -8.82
C VAL A 63 0.14 1.56 -9.62
N LYS A 64 0.65 1.92 -10.79
CA LYS A 64 1.25 0.97 -11.73
C LYS A 64 2.48 0.29 -11.11
N GLU A 65 3.36 1.03 -10.44
CA GLU A 65 4.55 0.39 -9.85
C GLU A 65 4.17 -0.65 -8.80
N VAL A 66 3.17 -0.36 -7.97
CA VAL A 66 2.69 -1.32 -6.97
C VAL A 66 2.06 -2.53 -7.66
N TYR A 67 1.28 -2.31 -8.72
CA TYR A 67 0.68 -3.41 -9.46
C TYR A 67 1.75 -4.32 -10.06
N ASP A 68 2.72 -3.76 -10.77
CA ASP A 68 3.82 -4.50 -11.39
C ASP A 68 4.68 -5.23 -10.34
N ALA A 69 4.89 -4.64 -9.15
CA ALA A 69 5.66 -5.27 -8.07
C ALA A 69 4.96 -6.47 -7.42
N TYR A 70 3.62 -6.50 -7.41
CA TYR A 70 2.84 -7.57 -6.79
C TYR A 70 2.15 -8.48 -7.81
N VAL A 71 2.25 -8.21 -9.12
CA VAL A 71 1.61 -9.02 -10.18
C VAL A 71 2.12 -10.46 -10.18
N GLU A 72 3.39 -10.66 -9.80
CA GLU A 72 4.01 -11.99 -9.69
C GLU A 72 3.33 -12.88 -8.64
N HIS A 73 2.74 -12.26 -7.61
CA HIS A 73 1.98 -12.98 -6.60
C HIS A 73 0.57 -13.35 -7.06
N GLY A 74 0.04 -12.67 -8.10
CA GLY A 74 -1.28 -12.94 -8.66
C GLY A 74 -2.39 -12.93 -7.61
N ASP A 75 -3.18 -14.01 -7.59
CA ASP A 75 -4.25 -14.24 -6.61
C ASP A 75 -3.76 -14.89 -5.32
N ASN A 76 -2.47 -15.18 -5.19
CA ASN A 76 -1.93 -15.79 -3.98
C ASN A 76 -1.83 -14.78 -2.85
N HIS A 77 -1.87 -15.30 -1.63
CA HIS A 77 -1.66 -14.48 -0.44
C HIS A 77 -0.22 -13.94 -0.40
N ILE A 78 -0.10 -12.62 -0.24
CA ILE A 78 1.19 -11.93 -0.12
C ILE A 78 1.63 -11.96 1.34
N ALA A 79 2.49 -12.91 1.70
CA ALA A 79 2.98 -13.06 3.08
C ALA A 79 4.08 -12.06 3.47
N LEU A 80 4.78 -11.47 2.49
CA LEU A 80 5.85 -10.51 2.73
C LEU A 80 5.70 -9.30 1.81
N PRO A 81 6.01 -8.08 2.29
CA PRO A 81 6.02 -6.90 1.44
C PRO A 81 7.06 -7.02 0.32
N ALA A 82 6.83 -6.29 -0.77
CA ALA A 82 7.74 -6.26 -1.90
C ALA A 82 9.12 -5.71 -1.46
N LYS A 83 10.15 -6.13 -2.19
CA LYS A 83 11.53 -5.69 -1.96
C LYS A 83 11.95 -4.76 -3.08
N GLU A 84 12.62 -3.67 -2.72
CA GLU A 84 13.23 -2.76 -3.66
C GLU A 84 14.73 -3.06 -3.77
N TRP A 85 15.24 -3.00 -5.01
CA TRP A 85 16.68 -3.02 -5.26
C TRP A 85 17.23 -1.61 -5.06
N PHE A 86 17.98 -1.42 -3.99
CA PHE A 86 18.60 -0.14 -3.65
C PHE A 86 20.11 -0.20 -3.93
N LEU A 87 20.64 0.77 -4.68
CA LEU A 87 22.07 0.97 -4.86
C LEU A 87 22.52 2.17 -4.02
N ARG A 88 23.31 1.91 -2.97
CA ARG A 88 23.88 3.00 -2.17
C ARG A 88 25.02 3.64 -2.97
N TYR A 89 25.01 4.97 -3.06
CA TYR A 89 26.11 5.70 -3.69
C TYR A 89 27.45 5.34 -3.00
N GLY A 90 28.38 4.80 -3.79
CA GLY A 90 29.68 4.30 -3.31
C GLY A 90 29.79 2.78 -3.16
N GLU A 91 28.70 2.02 -3.36
CA GLU A 91 28.72 0.56 -3.38
C GLU A 91 28.52 0.02 -4.80
N PHE A 92 29.20 -1.06 -5.15
CA PHE A 92 29.10 -1.72 -6.46
C PHE A 92 28.06 -2.86 -6.49
N GLN A 93 27.37 -3.11 -5.37
CA GLN A 93 26.42 -4.21 -5.21
C GLN A 93 25.02 -3.67 -4.90
N LEU A 94 24.03 -4.20 -5.60
CA LEU A 94 22.62 -3.93 -5.33
C LEU A 94 22.21 -4.65 -4.04
N ILE A 95 21.57 -3.92 -3.12
CA ILE A 95 21.07 -4.47 -1.86
C ILE A 95 19.55 -4.53 -1.94
N GLN A 96 18.97 -5.68 -1.63
CA GLN A 96 17.52 -5.79 -1.45
C GLN A 96 17.12 -5.20 -0.09
N ARG A 97 16.20 -4.25 -0.09
CA ARG A 97 15.57 -3.75 1.13
C ARG A 97 14.06 -3.91 1.01
N THR A 98 13.43 -4.27 2.12
CA THR A 98 11.97 -4.10 2.24
C THR A 98 11.67 -2.62 2.25
N TYR A 99 10.56 -2.23 1.64
CA TYR A 99 10.08 -0.86 1.73
C TYR A 99 9.92 -0.43 3.19
N ALA A 100 10.20 0.84 3.44
CA ALA A 100 10.16 1.40 4.78
C ALA A 100 8.71 1.68 5.19
N VAL A 101 8.43 1.58 6.50
CA VAL A 101 7.17 2.09 7.05
C VAL A 101 7.11 3.59 6.77
N PRO A 102 6.06 4.10 6.10
CA PRO A 102 5.92 5.54 5.87
C PRO A 102 5.98 6.30 7.20
N ALA A 103 6.70 7.42 7.23
CA ALA A 103 6.76 8.29 8.40
C ALA A 103 5.45 9.11 8.55
N PHE A 104 4.35 8.41 8.82
CA PHE A 104 3.04 9.01 9.02
C PHE A 104 3.03 9.91 10.26
N SER A 105 2.29 11.01 10.18
CA SER A 105 1.80 11.75 11.34
C SER A 105 0.74 10.93 12.07
N ALA A 106 0.54 11.17 13.37
CA ALA A 106 -0.46 10.47 14.17
C ALA A 106 -1.90 10.57 13.61
N VAL A 107 -2.21 11.64 12.86
CA VAL A 107 -3.51 11.81 12.19
C VAL A 107 -3.59 10.93 10.93
N GLU A 108 -2.53 10.91 10.13
CA GLU A 108 -2.42 10.14 8.89
C GLU A 108 -2.46 8.64 9.20
N GLU A 109 -1.72 8.21 10.23
CA GLU A 109 -1.74 6.83 10.72
C GLU A 109 -3.14 6.39 11.15
N LYS A 110 -3.87 7.24 11.89
CA LYS A 110 -5.25 6.94 12.28
C LYS A 110 -6.19 6.76 11.08
N ILE A 111 -6.00 7.53 10.01
CA ILE A 111 -6.82 7.40 8.79
C ILE A 111 -6.52 6.04 8.14
N VAL A 112 -5.25 5.71 7.95
CA VAL A 112 -4.84 4.42 7.34
C VAL A 112 -5.31 3.24 8.19
N GLN A 113 -5.11 3.28 9.51
CA GLN A 113 -5.61 2.23 10.41
C GLN A 113 -7.14 2.09 10.35
N SER A 114 -7.88 3.20 10.28
CA SER A 114 -9.34 3.16 10.12
C SER A 114 -9.76 2.50 8.81
N ILE A 115 -9.03 2.75 7.71
CA ILE A 115 -9.25 2.07 6.43
C ILE A 115 -9.05 0.56 6.59
N LEU A 116 -7.94 0.15 7.19
CA LEU A 116 -7.57 -1.25 7.36
C LEU A 116 -8.58 -1.98 8.25
N GLN A 117 -9.01 -1.37 9.35
CA GLN A 117 -10.06 -1.92 10.21
C GLN A 117 -11.39 -2.09 9.48
N ASN A 118 -11.79 -1.11 8.66
CA ASN A 118 -13.01 -1.21 7.87
C ASN A 118 -12.90 -2.28 6.78
N TYR A 119 -11.73 -2.43 6.17
CA TYR A 119 -11.44 -3.48 5.21
C TYR A 119 -11.57 -4.86 5.85
N ARG A 120 -10.94 -5.06 7.02
CA ARG A 120 -11.06 -6.30 7.83
C ARG A 120 -12.52 -6.63 8.16
N ARG A 121 -13.30 -5.63 8.63
CA ARG A 121 -14.73 -5.81 8.93
C ARG A 121 -15.53 -6.28 7.71
N ARG A 122 -15.27 -5.69 6.54
CA ARG A 122 -15.96 -6.08 5.29
C ARG A 122 -15.63 -7.51 4.88
N GLN A 123 -14.36 -7.91 4.99
CA GLN A 123 -13.98 -9.30 4.69
C GLN A 123 -14.67 -10.28 5.65
N LEU A 124 -14.72 -9.99 6.95
CA LEU A 124 -15.42 -10.86 7.92
C LEU A 124 -16.92 -10.98 7.64
N THR A 125 -17.56 -9.91 7.16
CA THR A 125 -19.01 -9.91 6.89
C THR A 125 -19.36 -10.66 5.59
N GLN A 126 -18.44 -10.74 4.63
CA GLN A 126 -18.66 -11.51 3.39
C GLN A 126 -18.49 -13.03 3.58
N VAL A 127 -17.97 -13.47 4.73
CA VAL A 127 -17.72 -14.90 5.04
C VAL A 127 -18.78 -15.47 6.01
N SER A 128 -19.80 -14.69 6.37
CA SER A 128 -20.96 -15.14 7.18
C SER A 128 -22.17 -15.43 6.30
#